data_AF-A0A7R9LSD0-F1
#
_entry.id   AF-A0A7R9LSD0-F1
#
_cell.length_a   1.000
_cell.length_b   1.000
_cell.length_c   1.000
_cell.angle_alpha   90.00
_cell.angle_beta   90.00
_cell.angle_gamma   90.00
#
_symmetry.space_group_name_H-M   'P 1'
#
loop_
_entity.id
_entity.type
_entity.pdbx_description
1 polymer ?
#
loop_
_entity_poly.entity_id
_entity_poly.type
_entity_poly.pdbx_seq_one_letter_code
_entity_poly.pdbx_strand_id
1 'polypeptide(L)'
;NSASKSIFVSEAHICEAYERYLVMDRYYAQRIGHKAVINTPIFKDTKTPDPFVEIFNDTESNRAAKVDHIYMDETLFGAAASCLQVTMQATDVSEAFTLYDQLNPLTPIMGEKPLKHNAYRIPKSRVSPINTYLCESNAEYNDSPIVYNKEYYNEMISAGVPSPLAQHIAYLFIRDPVVISRDKLDQDLETESEHFEGIQSTNWQTMRFKPPPLNQQSIGWRVEFRPMEIQMTDTQNAAFSVFVILLSRIVLKYKLNFIIPISKIHQNITTALKRDAVNRCKFWFRKDIFTQNTPQINCFKENRNRY
;
A
#
# COMPACT_ATOMS: atom_id res chain seq x y z
N ASN A 1 -20.86 17.79 17.07
CA ASN A 1 -20.46 17.98 15.65
C ASN A 1 -19.57 16.83 15.27
N SER A 2 -20.04 15.92 14.41
CA SER A 2 -19.26 14.74 14.04
C SER A 2 -17.99 15.13 13.28
N ALA A 3 -16.92 14.41 13.54
CA ALA A 3 -15.61 14.56 12.89
C ALA A 3 -15.66 14.54 11.35
N SER A 4 -16.36 13.55 10.79
CA SER A 4 -16.40 13.29 9.36
C SER A 4 -17.53 13.99 8.61
N LYS A 5 -18.61 14.37 9.33
CA LYS A 5 -19.86 14.90 8.74
C LYS A 5 -20.43 14.00 7.63
N SER A 6 -20.19 12.69 7.70
CA SER A 6 -20.79 11.74 6.76
C SER A 6 -22.32 11.77 6.85
N ILE A 7 -22.99 11.65 5.71
CA ILE A 7 -24.46 11.52 5.64
C ILE A 7 -24.93 10.07 5.85
N PHE A 8 -24.01 9.11 5.87
CA PHE A 8 -24.33 7.68 5.97
C PHE A 8 -23.84 7.05 7.27
N VAL A 9 -22.72 7.51 7.83
CA VAL A 9 -22.05 6.90 8.97
C VAL A 9 -22.00 7.88 10.13
N SER A 10 -22.54 7.48 11.29
CA SER A 10 -22.38 8.24 12.53
C SER A 10 -21.03 7.94 13.18
N GLU A 11 -20.50 8.91 13.94
CA GLU A 11 -19.23 8.77 14.66
C GLU A 11 -19.22 7.60 15.66
N ALA A 12 -20.38 7.23 16.19
CA ALA A 12 -20.54 6.08 17.08
C ALA A 12 -20.10 4.76 16.42
N HIS A 13 -20.29 4.63 15.10
CA HIS A 13 -19.88 3.43 14.36
C HIS A 13 -18.38 3.40 14.02
N ILE A 14 -17.66 4.53 14.17
CA ILE A 14 -16.22 4.60 13.93
C ILE A 14 -15.43 4.07 15.15
N CYS A 15 -16.03 4.07 16.35
CA CYS A 15 -15.27 4.05 17.58
C CYS A 15 -15.94 3.36 18.78
N GLU A 16 -16.28 2.07 18.68
CA GLU A 16 -16.75 1.34 19.87
C GLU A 16 -15.61 0.91 20.82
N ALA A 17 -14.34 0.85 20.35
CA ALA A 17 -13.24 0.28 21.15
C ALA A 17 -11.91 1.08 21.23
N TYR A 18 -11.57 1.96 20.28
CA TYR A 18 -10.24 2.61 20.25
C TYR A 18 -10.23 4.04 19.67
N GLU A 19 -9.84 5.02 20.50
CA GLU A 19 -9.78 6.46 20.18
C GLU A 19 -8.88 6.79 18.97
N ARG A 20 -7.87 5.95 18.70
CA ARG A 20 -6.95 6.11 17.55
C ARG A 20 -7.68 6.31 16.23
N TYR A 21 -8.72 5.52 15.95
CA TYR A 21 -9.42 5.58 14.66
C TYR A 21 -10.21 6.88 14.49
N LEU A 22 -10.78 7.37 15.59
CA LEU A 22 -11.47 8.64 15.62
C LEU A 22 -10.51 9.83 15.38
N VAL A 23 -9.31 9.78 15.95
CA VAL A 23 -8.27 10.79 15.71
C VAL A 23 -7.83 10.76 14.25
N MET A 24 -7.63 9.58 13.66
CA MET A 24 -7.27 9.45 12.24
C MET A 24 -8.31 10.08 11.33
N ASP A 25 -9.58 9.76 11.55
CA ASP A 25 -10.67 10.27 10.73
C ASP A 25 -10.80 11.80 10.81
N ARG A 26 -10.78 12.35 12.04
CA ARG A 26 -10.73 13.80 12.29
C ARG A 26 -9.57 14.47 11.58
N TYR A 27 -8.38 13.89 11.70
CA TYR A 27 -7.18 14.44 11.08
C TYR A 27 -7.33 14.51 9.56
N TYR A 28 -7.83 13.45 8.91
CA TYR A 28 -8.02 13.47 7.46
C TYR A 28 -9.03 14.53 7.02
N ALA A 29 -10.20 14.60 7.67
CA ALA A 29 -11.21 15.60 7.34
C ALA A 29 -10.67 17.03 7.53
N GLN A 30 -9.95 17.30 8.61
CA GLN A 30 -9.35 18.61 8.90
C GLN A 30 -8.23 18.96 7.92
N ARG A 31 -7.32 18.03 7.64
CA ARG A 31 -6.18 18.24 6.74
C ARG A 31 -6.64 18.47 5.30
N ILE A 32 -7.62 17.70 4.83
CA ILE A 32 -8.11 17.76 3.45
C ILE A 32 -9.05 18.96 3.26
N GLY A 33 -9.75 19.38 4.33
CA GLY A 33 -10.68 20.52 4.32
C GLY A 33 -12.06 20.18 3.76
N HIS A 34 -12.33 18.91 3.45
CA HIS A 34 -13.61 18.37 3.01
C HIS A 34 -13.72 16.91 3.47
N LYS A 35 -14.94 16.35 3.47
CA LYS A 35 -15.16 14.94 3.85
C LYS A 35 -14.57 13.97 2.85
N ALA A 36 -14.44 12.69 3.20
CA ALA A 36 -14.01 11.69 2.24
C ALA A 36 -14.96 11.67 1.02
N VAL A 37 -14.43 11.40 -0.17
CA VAL A 37 -15.22 11.34 -1.41
C VAL A 37 -14.82 10.11 -2.19
N ILE A 38 -15.71 9.13 -2.23
CA ILE A 38 -15.52 7.87 -2.95
C ILE A 38 -16.70 7.74 -3.92
N ASN A 39 -16.37 7.53 -5.20
CA ASN A 39 -17.35 7.32 -6.25
C ASN A 39 -17.02 6.00 -6.96
N THR A 40 -17.92 5.02 -6.84
CA THR A 40 -17.79 3.70 -7.45
C THR A 40 -18.81 3.56 -8.58
N PRO A 41 -18.42 3.19 -9.82
CA PRO A 41 -19.37 3.03 -10.91
C PRO A 41 -20.50 2.07 -10.56
N ILE A 42 -21.75 2.48 -10.77
CA ILE A 42 -22.91 1.63 -10.52
C ILE A 42 -23.04 0.55 -11.59
N PHE A 43 -23.53 -0.61 -11.20
CA PHE A 43 -23.92 -1.64 -12.16
C PHE A 43 -25.23 -1.25 -12.87
N LYS A 44 -25.19 -1.18 -14.21
CA LYS A 44 -26.37 -0.93 -15.04
C LYS A 44 -27.07 -2.25 -15.39
N ASP A 45 -28.13 -2.57 -14.65
CA ASP A 45 -29.08 -3.62 -14.97
C ASP A 45 -30.30 -3.02 -15.70
N THR A 46 -31.21 -3.89 -16.15
CA THR A 46 -32.45 -3.56 -16.88
C THR A 46 -33.31 -2.50 -16.19
N LYS A 47 -33.25 -2.43 -14.84
CA LYS A 47 -34.02 -1.47 -14.03
C LYS A 47 -33.16 -0.44 -13.31
N THR A 48 -31.85 -0.43 -13.52
CA THR A 48 -31.01 0.66 -12.98
C THR A 48 -31.40 1.94 -13.71
N PRO A 49 -31.74 3.03 -12.99
CA PRO A 49 -31.98 4.32 -13.63
C PRO A 49 -30.83 4.73 -14.55
N ASP A 50 -31.14 5.31 -15.71
CA ASP A 50 -30.15 5.78 -16.68
C ASP A 50 -30.51 7.20 -17.16
N PRO A 51 -29.84 8.26 -16.67
CA PRO A 51 -28.70 8.20 -15.75
C PRO A 51 -29.09 7.83 -14.31
N PHE A 52 -28.19 7.15 -13.60
CA PHE A 52 -28.31 6.99 -12.15
C PHE A 52 -27.79 8.25 -11.46
N VAL A 53 -28.63 8.89 -10.66
CA VAL A 53 -28.31 10.14 -9.94
C VAL A 53 -28.79 10.02 -8.51
N GLU A 54 -27.90 10.24 -7.55
CA GLU A 54 -28.25 10.34 -6.14
C GLU A 54 -28.41 11.80 -5.75
N ILE A 55 -29.48 12.10 -5.02
CA ILE A 55 -29.77 13.45 -4.51
C ILE A 55 -29.90 13.34 -3.00
N PHE A 56 -29.05 14.07 -2.29
CA PHE A 56 -28.95 14.05 -0.84
C PHE A 56 -29.44 15.37 -0.24
N ASN A 57 -29.81 15.36 1.03
CA ASN A 57 -30.07 16.59 1.79
C ASN A 57 -28.76 17.19 2.33
N ASP A 58 -27.71 17.22 1.51
CA ASP A 58 -26.41 17.80 1.83
C ASP A 58 -25.75 18.38 0.57
N THR A 59 -25.34 19.66 0.67
CA THR A 59 -24.81 20.41 -0.48
C THR A 59 -23.43 19.93 -0.89
N GLU A 60 -22.58 19.53 0.07
CA GLU A 60 -21.24 19.02 -0.20
C GLU A 60 -21.31 17.67 -0.92
N SER A 61 -22.15 16.74 -0.44
CA SER A 61 -22.42 15.45 -1.08
C SER A 61 -22.95 15.60 -2.50
N ASN A 62 -23.96 16.45 -2.73
CA ASN A 62 -24.52 16.64 -4.07
C ASN A 62 -23.49 17.20 -5.07
N ARG A 63 -22.52 18.00 -4.60
CA ARG A 63 -21.43 18.50 -5.45
C ARG A 63 -20.39 17.42 -5.76
N ALA A 64 -20.15 16.51 -4.81
CA ALA A 64 -19.11 15.49 -4.90
C ALA A 64 -19.57 14.18 -5.58
N ALA A 65 -20.87 13.88 -5.52
CA ALA A 65 -21.48 12.72 -6.16
C ALA A 65 -21.41 12.81 -7.68
N LYS A 66 -21.08 11.70 -8.34
CA LYS A 66 -21.01 11.60 -9.80
C LYS A 66 -22.21 10.84 -10.34
N VAL A 67 -22.69 11.30 -11.50
CA VAL A 67 -23.67 10.54 -12.31
C VAL A 67 -23.13 9.14 -12.61
N ASP A 68 -23.99 8.12 -12.56
CA ASP A 68 -23.67 6.71 -12.76
C ASP A 68 -22.65 6.13 -11.76
N HIS A 69 -22.58 6.71 -10.55
CA HIS A 69 -21.75 6.21 -9.46
C HIS A 69 -22.55 6.11 -8.17
N ILE A 70 -22.21 5.12 -7.36
CA ILE A 70 -22.57 5.03 -5.95
C ILE A 70 -21.62 5.98 -5.20
N TYR A 71 -22.20 6.91 -4.45
CA TYR A 71 -21.48 7.89 -3.66
C TYR A 71 -21.31 7.42 -2.20
N MET A 72 -20.11 7.56 -1.68
CA MET A 72 -19.75 7.25 -0.29
C MET A 72 -18.85 8.36 0.25
N ASP A 73 -19.08 8.80 1.48
CA ASP A 73 -18.47 10.01 2.03
C ASP A 73 -17.74 9.84 3.36
N GLU A 74 -17.36 8.60 3.66
CA GLU A 74 -16.70 8.22 4.91
C GLU A 74 -15.48 7.32 4.66
N THR A 75 -14.39 7.55 5.40
CA THR A 75 -13.16 6.75 5.34
C THR A 75 -13.41 5.29 5.72
N LEU A 76 -14.37 5.07 6.62
CA LEU A 76 -14.83 3.76 7.07
C LEU A 76 -15.26 2.85 5.90
N PHE A 77 -15.86 3.38 4.83
CA PHE A 77 -16.26 2.57 3.66
C PHE A 77 -15.09 1.85 2.98
N GLY A 78 -13.86 2.36 3.14
CA GLY A 78 -12.64 1.65 2.75
C GLY A 78 -11.98 0.94 3.92
N ALA A 79 -11.76 1.65 5.04
CA ALA A 79 -10.95 1.15 6.15
C ALA A 79 -11.59 0.01 6.94
N ALA A 80 -12.92 -0.11 6.94
CA ALA A 80 -13.63 -1.24 7.55
C ALA A 80 -13.77 -2.46 6.62
N ALA A 81 -13.37 -2.33 5.35
CA ALA A 81 -13.28 -3.49 4.48
C ALA A 81 -12.20 -4.45 5.01
N SER A 82 -12.50 -5.74 4.95
CA SER A 82 -11.61 -6.80 5.44
C SER A 82 -10.76 -7.36 4.31
N CYS A 83 -9.52 -7.71 4.63
CA CYS A 83 -8.58 -8.29 3.68
C CYS A 83 -7.76 -9.41 4.34
N LEU A 84 -7.15 -10.25 3.51
CA LEU A 84 -6.20 -11.28 3.90
C LEU A 84 -4.78 -10.76 3.65
N GLN A 85 -3.94 -10.75 4.68
CA GLN A 85 -2.56 -10.29 4.60
C GLN A 85 -1.60 -11.37 5.10
N VAL A 86 -0.50 -11.58 4.39
CA VAL A 86 0.52 -12.57 4.75
C VAL A 86 1.85 -11.87 4.97
N THR A 87 2.38 -11.95 6.19
CA THR A 87 3.74 -11.48 6.51
C THR A 87 4.71 -12.65 6.51
N MET A 88 5.82 -12.50 5.82
CA MET A 88 6.91 -13.48 5.76
C MET A 88 8.18 -12.86 6.33
N GLN A 89 8.87 -13.59 7.21
CA GLN A 89 10.21 -13.24 7.67
C GLN A 89 11.23 -13.86 6.71
N ALA A 90 12.12 -13.01 6.20
CA ALA A 90 13.21 -13.41 5.35
C ALA A 90 14.43 -13.82 6.18
N THR A 91 15.34 -14.59 5.57
CA THR A 91 16.62 -14.96 6.18
C THR A 91 17.54 -13.76 6.41
N ASP A 92 17.53 -12.80 5.49
CA ASP A 92 18.27 -11.54 5.56
C ASP A 92 17.56 -10.43 4.75
N VAL A 93 18.17 -9.24 4.74
CA VAL A 93 17.66 -8.09 3.98
C VAL A 93 17.65 -8.31 2.47
N SER A 94 18.61 -9.08 1.94
CA SER A 94 18.69 -9.40 0.51
C SER A 94 17.53 -10.30 0.09
N GLU A 95 17.23 -11.34 0.85
CA GLU A 95 16.04 -12.16 0.61
C GLU A 95 14.76 -11.34 0.76
N ALA A 96 14.67 -10.44 1.75
CA ALA A 96 13.52 -9.55 1.93
C ALA A 96 13.28 -8.65 0.70
N PHE A 97 14.33 -8.01 0.18
CA PHE A 97 14.25 -7.20 -1.03
C PHE A 97 13.87 -8.03 -2.26
N THR A 98 14.43 -9.24 -2.38
CA THR A 98 14.08 -10.18 -3.46
C THR A 98 12.58 -10.49 -3.41
N LEU A 99 12.07 -10.89 -2.25
CA LEU A 99 10.65 -11.20 -2.10
C LEU A 99 9.75 -9.99 -2.34
N TYR A 100 10.13 -8.81 -1.82
CA TYR A 100 9.38 -7.57 -2.02
C TYR A 100 9.23 -7.25 -3.52
N ASP A 101 10.35 -7.28 -4.25
CA ASP A 101 10.37 -6.94 -5.67
C ASP A 101 9.66 -8.00 -6.52
N GLN A 102 9.93 -9.28 -6.28
CA GLN A 102 9.38 -10.37 -7.11
C GLN A 102 7.88 -10.59 -6.92
N LEU A 103 7.35 -10.33 -5.72
CA LEU A 103 5.92 -10.49 -5.44
C LEU A 103 5.10 -9.28 -5.91
N ASN A 104 5.72 -8.12 -6.06
CA ASN A 104 5.01 -6.90 -6.47
C ASN A 104 4.23 -7.03 -7.79
N PRO A 105 4.80 -7.53 -8.91
CA PRO A 105 4.08 -7.77 -10.16
C PRO A 105 2.81 -8.62 -10.02
N LEU A 106 2.73 -9.44 -8.97
CA LEU A 106 1.62 -10.33 -8.69
C LEU A 106 0.53 -9.65 -7.85
N THR A 107 0.85 -8.54 -7.18
CA THR A 107 -0.12 -7.84 -6.33
C THR A 107 -1.39 -7.40 -7.06
N PRO A 108 -1.36 -6.91 -8.32
CA PRO A 108 -2.57 -6.51 -9.01
C PRO A 108 -3.43 -7.67 -9.48
N ILE A 109 -2.83 -8.85 -9.66
CA ILE A 109 -3.58 -10.08 -9.95
C ILE A 109 -4.40 -10.47 -8.70
N MET A 110 -4.01 -9.94 -7.53
CA MET A 110 -4.54 -10.29 -6.23
C MET A 110 -5.27 -9.13 -5.50
N GLY A 111 -5.43 -7.90 -6.03
CA GLY A 111 -6.12 -6.81 -5.30
C GLY A 111 -6.23 -5.38 -5.91
N GLU A 112 -6.82 -4.44 -5.13
CA GLU A 112 -7.64 -3.24 -5.51
C GLU A 112 -6.98 -1.79 -5.55
N LYS A 113 -7.81 -0.70 -5.51
CA LYS A 113 -7.80 0.62 -6.23
C LYS A 113 -7.06 1.84 -5.62
N PRO A 114 -6.51 2.79 -6.44
CA PRO A 114 -6.00 4.10 -5.97
C PRO A 114 -6.85 5.34 -6.32
N LEU A 115 -6.75 6.41 -5.50
CA LEU A 115 -7.41 7.74 -5.62
C LEU A 115 -6.59 8.78 -6.42
N LYS A 116 -7.24 9.86 -6.94
CA LYS A 116 -6.72 10.70 -8.05
C LYS A 116 -6.48 12.23 -7.88
N HIS A 117 -6.81 12.96 -6.80
CA HIS A 117 -6.60 14.45 -6.78
C HIS A 117 -6.29 15.09 -5.40
N ASN A 118 -5.26 15.98 -5.29
CA ASN A 118 -5.27 17.27 -4.54
C ASN A 118 -4.00 18.17 -4.76
N ALA A 119 -4.00 19.36 -4.14
CA ALA A 119 -3.35 20.63 -4.51
C ALA A 119 -1.82 20.81 -4.28
N TYR A 120 -1.16 19.88 -3.60
CA TYR A 120 0.29 19.62 -3.77
C TYR A 120 0.37 18.27 -4.47
N ARG A 121 1.02 18.19 -5.63
CA ARG A 121 0.83 17.04 -6.53
C ARG A 121 1.60 15.81 -6.06
N ILE A 122 1.23 15.25 -4.90
CA ILE A 122 1.50 13.86 -4.57
C ILE A 122 0.49 13.05 -5.38
N PRO A 123 0.91 12.34 -6.45
CA PRO A 123 -0.01 11.82 -7.46
C PRO A 123 -0.88 10.65 -6.97
N LYS A 124 -0.63 10.16 -5.74
CA LYS A 124 -1.26 8.96 -5.18
C LYS A 124 -1.65 9.15 -3.72
N SER A 125 -2.67 8.41 -3.27
CA SER A 125 -3.05 8.31 -1.86
C SER A 125 -1.99 7.57 -1.02
N ARG A 126 -2.06 7.71 0.31
CA ARG A 126 -1.34 6.85 1.26
C ARG A 126 -1.74 5.38 1.12
N VAL A 127 -2.97 5.12 0.65
CA VAL A 127 -3.46 3.82 0.24
C VAL A 127 -3.25 3.68 -1.27
N SER A 128 -2.21 2.97 -1.71
CA SER A 128 -1.86 2.89 -3.14
C SER A 128 -0.98 1.70 -3.49
N PRO A 129 -0.91 1.29 -4.77
CA PRO A 129 0.12 0.34 -5.22
C PRO A 129 1.53 0.85 -4.92
N ILE A 130 2.49 -0.06 -4.80
CA ILE A 130 3.88 0.37 -4.61
C ILE A 130 4.40 1.21 -5.79
N ASN A 131 5.44 1.99 -5.52
CA ASN A 131 6.02 2.93 -6.48
C ASN A 131 7.46 2.59 -6.88
N THR A 132 8.12 1.73 -6.12
CA THR A 132 9.55 1.45 -6.29
C THR A 132 9.84 0.01 -5.97
N TYR A 133 10.66 -0.62 -6.79
CA TYR A 133 11.49 -1.74 -6.42
C TYR A 133 12.63 -1.28 -5.51
N LEU A 134 13.06 -2.15 -4.60
CA LEU A 134 14.08 -1.88 -3.59
C LEU A 134 15.49 -2.27 -4.07
N CYS A 135 15.59 -3.22 -5.01
CA CYS A 135 16.89 -3.66 -5.51
C CYS A 135 17.47 -2.69 -6.54
N GLU A 136 18.76 -2.39 -6.44
CA GLU A 136 19.48 -1.58 -7.43
C GLU A 136 19.45 -2.18 -8.84
N SER A 137 19.53 -3.52 -8.92
CA SER A 137 19.41 -4.26 -10.18
C SER A 137 18.05 -4.11 -10.87
N ASN A 138 17.01 -3.70 -10.13
CA ASN A 138 15.66 -3.49 -10.67
C ASN A 138 15.33 -2.00 -10.84
N ALA A 139 16.29 -1.09 -10.58
CA ALA A 139 16.05 0.35 -10.58
C ALA A 139 15.57 0.86 -11.96
N GLU A 140 15.98 0.23 -13.06
CA GLU A 140 15.52 0.57 -14.41
C GLU A 140 14.01 0.38 -14.61
N TYR A 141 13.39 -0.50 -13.81
CA TYR A 141 11.94 -0.77 -13.86
C TYR A 141 11.12 0.20 -13.01
N ASN A 142 11.78 1.08 -12.23
CA ASN A 142 11.15 2.20 -11.53
C ASN A 142 10.86 3.36 -12.49
N ASP A 143 10.07 3.08 -13.53
CA ASP A 143 9.81 3.94 -14.68
C ASP A 143 8.72 5.00 -14.45
N SER A 144 8.20 5.10 -13.23
CA SER A 144 7.11 5.99 -12.88
C SER A 144 7.62 7.15 -12.00
N PRO A 145 7.21 8.39 -12.28
CA PRO A 145 7.68 9.54 -11.50
C PRO A 145 7.21 9.43 -10.05
N ILE A 146 8.13 9.65 -9.12
CA ILE A 146 7.90 9.60 -7.68
C ILE A 146 8.29 10.92 -7.03
N VAL A 147 7.40 11.43 -6.18
CA VAL A 147 7.66 12.58 -5.33
C VAL A 147 8.16 12.06 -4.00
N TYR A 148 9.35 12.46 -3.57
CA TYR A 148 9.97 12.01 -2.32
C TYR A 148 10.67 13.18 -1.63
N ASN A 149 10.92 13.05 -0.32
CA ASN A 149 11.66 14.06 0.42
C ASN A 149 13.15 14.01 0.03
N LYS A 150 13.64 15.04 -0.68
CA LYS A 150 15.03 15.07 -1.18
C LYS A 150 16.07 15.19 -0.06
N GLU A 151 15.73 15.85 1.04
CA GLU A 151 16.64 16.02 2.18
C GLU A 151 16.92 14.67 2.83
N TYR A 152 15.86 13.94 3.20
CA TYR A 152 15.99 12.58 3.76
C TYR A 152 16.60 11.59 2.78
N TYR A 153 16.28 11.70 1.48
CA TYR A 153 16.96 10.91 0.46
C TYR A 153 18.47 11.14 0.49
N ASN A 154 18.91 12.40 0.42
CA ASN A 154 20.34 12.73 0.41
C ASN A 154 21.05 12.28 1.70
N GLU A 155 20.40 12.43 2.86
CA GLU A 155 20.90 11.94 4.14
C GLU A 155 21.14 10.43 4.12
N MET A 156 20.15 9.65 3.66
CA MET A 156 20.28 8.20 3.52
C MET A 156 21.37 7.80 2.52
N ILE A 157 21.48 8.50 1.38
CA ILE A 157 22.56 8.28 0.41
C ILE A 157 23.93 8.53 1.05
N SER A 158 24.09 9.64 1.78
CA SER A 158 25.33 9.97 2.49
C SER A 158 25.68 8.94 3.56
N ALA A 159 24.69 8.31 4.18
CA ALA A 159 24.86 7.20 5.13
C ALA A 159 25.15 5.84 4.46
N GLY A 160 25.17 5.77 3.12
CA GLY A 160 25.46 4.55 2.37
C GLY A 160 24.25 3.64 2.13
N VAL A 161 23.03 4.15 2.31
CA VAL A 161 21.81 3.43 1.96
C VAL A 161 21.67 3.36 0.43
N PRO A 162 21.33 2.18 -0.15
CA PRO A 162 21.16 2.03 -1.59
C PRO A 162 20.09 2.96 -2.16
N SER A 163 20.31 3.48 -3.37
CA SER A 163 19.45 4.53 -3.92
C SER A 163 17.96 4.17 -4.00
N PRO A 164 17.56 2.97 -4.48
CA PRO A 164 16.13 2.63 -4.55
C PRO A 164 15.48 2.50 -3.17
N LEU A 165 16.21 1.97 -2.17
CA LEU A 165 15.73 1.91 -0.78
C LEU A 165 15.59 3.32 -0.18
N ALA A 166 16.60 4.18 -0.37
CA ALA A 166 16.55 5.57 0.09
C ALA A 166 15.36 6.31 -0.54
N GLN A 167 15.12 6.12 -1.83
CA GLN A 167 13.97 6.73 -2.52
C GLN A 167 12.63 6.18 -2.01
N HIS A 168 12.56 4.87 -1.73
CA HIS A 168 11.39 4.24 -1.15
C HIS A 168 11.05 4.85 0.22
N ILE A 169 12.02 4.91 1.14
CA ILE A 169 11.82 5.47 2.48
C ILE A 169 11.50 6.97 2.38
N ALA A 170 12.24 7.74 1.58
CA ALA A 170 12.00 9.17 1.39
C ALA A 170 10.61 9.47 0.81
N TYR A 171 10.04 8.56 0.01
CA TYR A 171 8.67 8.65 -0.46
C TYR A 171 7.65 8.51 0.68
N LEU A 172 7.88 7.62 1.65
CA LEU A 172 6.99 7.48 2.81
C LEU A 172 6.93 8.77 3.64
N PHE A 173 8.07 9.45 3.77
CA PHE A 173 8.25 10.67 4.56
C PHE A 173 7.82 11.98 3.86
N ILE A 174 7.17 11.91 2.69
CA ILE A 174 6.40 13.06 2.17
C ILE A 174 5.06 13.23 2.88
N ARG A 175 4.77 12.32 3.82
CA ARG A 175 3.51 12.22 4.55
C ARG A 175 3.73 12.63 5.99
N ASP A 176 2.87 13.50 6.48
CA ASP A 176 2.90 13.88 7.90
C ASP A 176 2.40 12.71 8.77
N PRO A 177 2.77 12.64 10.05
CA PRO A 177 2.17 11.69 10.99
C PRO A 177 0.66 11.91 11.12
N VAL A 178 -0.11 10.81 11.17
CA VAL A 178 -1.59 10.87 11.29
C VAL A 178 -2.02 10.80 12.76
N VAL A 179 -1.35 9.97 13.54
CA VAL A 179 -1.60 9.82 14.98
C VAL A 179 -0.27 9.70 15.69
N ILE A 180 -0.11 10.47 16.75
CA ILE A 180 1.01 10.37 17.69
C ILE A 180 0.40 10.42 19.09
N SER A 181 0.73 9.45 19.93
CA SER A 181 0.37 9.48 21.35
C SER A 181 1.29 10.45 22.10
N ARG A 182 0.73 11.22 23.04
CA ARG A 182 1.49 12.28 23.74
C ARG A 182 2.69 11.74 24.52
N ASP A 183 2.54 10.56 25.11
CA ASP A 183 3.59 9.82 25.83
C ASP A 183 4.71 9.29 24.92
N LYS A 184 4.55 9.38 23.60
CA LYS A 184 5.50 8.93 22.58
C LYS A 184 6.08 10.09 21.75
N LEU A 185 5.95 11.33 22.22
CA LEU A 185 6.55 12.50 21.57
C LEU A 185 8.07 12.47 21.65
N ASP A 186 8.60 12.21 22.84
CA ASP A 186 10.03 12.02 23.07
C ASP A 186 10.34 10.52 23.04
N GLN A 187 11.38 10.13 22.31
CA GLN A 187 11.79 8.73 22.15
C GLN A 187 13.30 8.58 22.23
N ASP A 188 13.74 7.42 22.71
CA ASP A 188 15.14 7.01 22.61
C ASP A 188 15.42 6.42 21.22
N LEU A 189 16.17 7.16 20.40
CA LEU A 189 16.44 6.80 19.01
C LEU A 189 17.26 5.51 18.83
N GLU A 190 17.92 5.03 19.89
CA GLU A 190 18.72 3.80 19.86
C GLU A 190 17.89 2.54 20.16
N THR A 191 16.74 2.68 20.81
CA THR A 191 15.95 1.54 21.31
C THR A 191 14.48 1.55 20.88
N GLU A 192 13.97 2.71 20.46
CA GLU A 192 12.59 2.93 20.03
C GLU A 192 12.53 3.29 18.53
N SER A 193 11.46 2.86 17.86
CA SER A 193 11.26 3.04 16.41
C SER A 193 9.86 3.56 16.07
N GLU A 194 9.12 4.00 17.08
CA GLU A 194 7.71 4.36 17.00
C GLU A 194 7.48 5.61 16.14
N HIS A 195 8.42 6.57 16.10
CA HIS A 195 8.35 7.69 15.14
C HIS A 195 8.42 7.22 13.69
N PHE A 196 9.33 6.28 13.38
CA PHE A 196 9.41 5.67 12.06
C PHE A 196 8.13 4.87 11.75
N GLU A 197 7.68 4.04 12.69
CA GLU A 197 6.46 3.24 12.54
C GLU A 197 5.20 4.10 12.42
N GLY A 198 5.17 5.31 13.01
CA GLY A 198 4.09 6.27 12.84
C GLY A 198 3.87 6.68 11.37
N ILE A 199 4.95 6.81 10.61
CA ILE A 199 4.92 7.07 9.16
C ILE A 199 4.74 5.77 8.38
N GLN A 200 5.51 4.72 8.69
CA GLN A 200 5.51 3.47 7.94
C GLN A 200 4.15 2.75 8.02
N SER A 201 3.57 2.64 9.22
CA SER A 201 2.29 1.97 9.42
C SER A 201 1.12 2.71 8.77
N THR A 202 1.25 4.02 8.52
CA THR A 202 0.24 4.88 7.90
C THR A 202 0.48 5.15 6.41
N ASN A 203 1.41 4.41 5.80
CA ASN A 203 1.49 4.22 4.35
C ASN A 203 1.05 2.78 4.05
N TRP A 204 -0.11 2.63 3.41
CA TRP A 204 -0.73 1.33 3.14
C TRP A 204 -0.57 0.98 1.67
N GLN A 205 0.47 0.23 1.35
CA GLN A 205 0.72 -0.21 -0.02
C GLN A 205 0.37 -1.69 -0.24
N THR A 206 0.41 -2.15 -1.51
CA THR A 206 0.14 -3.55 -1.87
C THR A 206 1.22 -4.52 -1.35
N MET A 207 2.46 -4.06 -1.23
CA MET A 207 3.53 -4.71 -0.47
C MET A 207 4.02 -3.76 0.62
N ARG A 208 4.47 -4.31 1.76
CA ARG A 208 5.18 -3.53 2.77
C ARG A 208 6.50 -4.21 3.13
N PHE A 209 7.57 -3.43 3.09
CA PHE A 209 8.87 -3.81 3.63
C PHE A 209 8.94 -3.45 5.11
N LYS A 210 9.29 -4.39 5.98
CA LYS A 210 9.23 -4.20 7.43
C LYS A 210 10.63 -4.42 8.02
N PRO A 211 11.35 -3.33 8.36
CA PRO A 211 12.59 -3.43 9.12
C PRO A 211 12.40 -4.21 10.44
N PRO A 212 13.46 -4.84 10.96
CA PRO A 212 13.43 -5.41 12.30
C PRO A 212 13.23 -4.29 13.34
N PRO A 213 12.42 -4.52 14.39
CA PRO A 213 12.32 -3.58 15.50
C PRO A 213 13.64 -3.55 16.29
N LEU A 214 14.00 -2.38 16.84
CA LEU A 214 15.25 -2.21 17.60
C LEU A 214 15.25 -3.01 18.92
N ASN A 215 14.08 -3.23 19.50
CA ASN A 215 13.91 -3.85 20.82
C ASN A 215 13.54 -5.36 20.79
N GLN A 216 13.46 -6.00 19.62
CA GLN A 216 13.13 -7.44 19.52
C GLN A 216 14.06 -8.17 18.56
N GLN A 217 15.11 -8.77 19.11
CA GLN A 217 16.22 -9.38 18.36
C GLN A 217 15.83 -10.63 17.56
N SER A 218 14.72 -11.30 17.91
CA SER A 218 14.24 -12.50 17.19
C SER A 218 13.49 -12.17 15.89
N ILE A 219 13.09 -10.92 15.69
CA ILE A 219 12.33 -10.48 14.53
C ILE A 219 13.31 -9.93 13.49
N GLY A 220 13.38 -10.61 12.34
CA GLY A 220 14.21 -10.21 11.21
C GLY A 220 13.50 -9.25 10.24
N TRP A 221 14.12 -9.07 9.08
CA TRP A 221 13.53 -8.37 7.95
C TRP A 221 12.30 -9.12 7.44
N ARG A 222 11.20 -8.40 7.24
CA ARG A 222 9.93 -8.99 6.83
C ARG A 222 9.38 -8.29 5.60
N VAL A 223 8.59 -9.04 4.83
CA VAL A 223 7.74 -8.52 3.76
C VAL A 223 6.30 -8.90 4.03
N GLU A 224 5.38 -8.00 3.72
CA GLU A 224 3.95 -8.22 3.91
C GLU A 224 3.26 -8.10 2.55
N PHE A 225 2.60 -9.19 2.12
CA PHE A 225 1.76 -9.26 0.94
C PHE A 225 0.32 -8.92 1.35
N ARG A 226 -0.18 -7.78 0.88
CA ARG A 226 -1.40 -7.13 1.38
C ARG A 226 -2.64 -7.08 0.45
N PRO A 227 -2.59 -7.47 -0.83
CA PRO A 227 -3.67 -7.15 -1.76
C PRO A 227 -4.88 -8.09 -1.66
N MET A 228 -4.77 -9.27 -1.02
CA MET A 228 -5.79 -10.31 -1.12
C MET A 228 -7.07 -9.93 -0.38
N GLU A 229 -8.21 -10.10 -1.05
CA GLU A 229 -9.53 -10.02 -0.45
C GLU A 229 -9.74 -11.18 0.55
N ILE A 230 -10.41 -10.93 1.67
CA ILE A 230 -10.80 -12.00 2.59
C ILE A 230 -11.88 -12.89 1.95
N GLN A 231 -11.82 -14.18 2.20
CA GLN A 231 -12.78 -15.16 1.70
C GLN A 231 -13.74 -15.61 2.80
N MET A 232 -14.89 -16.14 2.41
CA MET A 232 -15.95 -16.54 3.34
C MET A 232 -15.59 -17.72 4.24
N THR A 233 -14.64 -18.57 3.82
CA THR A 233 -14.28 -19.79 4.57
C THR A 233 -12.80 -19.80 4.94
N ASP A 234 -12.51 -20.37 6.11
CA ASP A 234 -11.14 -20.56 6.58
C ASP A 234 -10.31 -21.39 5.61
N THR A 235 -10.93 -22.38 4.96
CA THR A 235 -10.26 -23.20 3.94
C THR A 235 -9.79 -22.37 2.74
N GLN A 236 -10.62 -21.45 2.24
CA GLN A 236 -10.24 -20.56 1.14
C GLN A 236 -9.13 -19.58 1.58
N ASN A 237 -9.26 -19.00 2.77
CA ASN A 237 -8.25 -18.10 3.32
C ASN A 237 -6.91 -18.81 3.56
N ALA A 238 -6.94 -20.03 4.07
CA ALA A 238 -5.76 -20.88 4.24
C ALA A 238 -5.13 -21.23 2.88
N ALA A 239 -5.94 -21.55 1.86
CA ALA A 239 -5.45 -21.85 0.52
C ALA A 239 -4.68 -20.67 -0.08
N PHE A 240 -5.21 -19.44 -0.01
CA PHE A 240 -4.51 -18.24 -0.48
C PHE A 240 -3.25 -17.94 0.35
N SER A 241 -3.32 -18.10 1.67
CA SER A 241 -2.17 -17.88 2.55
C SER A 241 -1.03 -18.85 2.24
N VAL A 242 -1.33 -20.15 2.13
CA VAL A 242 -0.38 -21.20 1.77
C VAL A 242 0.16 -20.99 0.36
N PHE A 243 -0.69 -20.58 -0.59
CA PHE A 243 -0.26 -20.29 -1.95
C PHE A 243 0.82 -19.21 -2.01
N VAL A 244 0.64 -18.08 -1.31
CA VAL A 244 1.65 -17.00 -1.27
C VAL A 244 2.97 -17.48 -0.65
N ILE A 245 2.91 -18.31 0.40
CA ILE A 245 4.10 -18.90 1.04
C ILE A 245 4.81 -19.89 0.11
N LEU A 246 4.07 -20.74 -0.60
CA LEU A 246 4.67 -21.67 -1.55
C LEU A 246 5.27 -20.91 -2.74
N LEU A 247 4.58 -19.88 -3.22
CA LEU A 247 5.04 -19.04 -4.31
C LEU A 247 6.33 -18.30 -3.95
N SER A 248 6.43 -17.71 -2.76
CA SER A 248 7.66 -17.06 -2.31
C SER A 248 8.83 -18.04 -2.22
N ARG A 249 8.60 -19.27 -1.73
CA ARG A 249 9.61 -20.34 -1.71
C ARG A 249 10.03 -20.77 -3.11
N ILE A 250 9.09 -20.88 -4.06
CA ILE A 250 9.37 -21.23 -5.46
C ILE A 250 10.19 -20.12 -6.14
N VAL A 251 9.83 -18.85 -5.94
CA VAL A 251 10.59 -17.69 -6.43
C VAL A 251 12.05 -17.78 -6.01
N LEU A 252 12.31 -18.02 -4.73
CA LEU A 252 13.66 -18.12 -4.18
C LEU A 252 14.39 -19.38 -4.69
N LYS A 253 13.74 -20.54 -4.61
CA LYS A 253 14.34 -21.84 -4.98
C LYS A 253 14.75 -21.91 -6.44
N TYR A 254 13.89 -21.43 -7.33
CA TYR A 254 14.13 -21.48 -8.79
C TYR A 254 14.64 -20.16 -9.36
N LYS A 255 14.90 -19.17 -8.51
CA LYS A 255 15.37 -17.83 -8.90
C LYS A 255 14.48 -17.19 -9.97
N LEU A 256 13.16 -17.40 -9.85
CA LEU A 256 12.18 -16.91 -10.82
C LEU A 256 12.12 -15.40 -10.79
N ASN A 257 12.02 -14.80 -11.97
CA ASN A 257 12.00 -13.36 -12.12
C ASN A 257 10.69 -12.90 -12.77
N PHE A 258 9.89 -12.18 -12.01
CA PHE A 258 8.57 -11.63 -12.39
C PHE A 258 8.62 -10.13 -12.70
N ILE A 259 9.78 -9.49 -12.60
CA ILE A 259 9.93 -8.03 -12.70
C ILE A 259 9.40 -7.50 -14.03
N ILE A 260 8.59 -6.45 -13.93
CA ILE A 260 8.03 -5.68 -15.04
C ILE A 260 8.06 -4.19 -14.64
N PRO A 261 7.99 -3.24 -15.59
CA PRO A 261 7.98 -1.83 -15.25
C PRO A 261 6.83 -1.46 -14.30
N ILE A 262 7.11 -0.61 -13.30
CA ILE A 262 6.15 -0.17 -12.28
C ILE A 262 4.88 0.44 -12.93
N SER A 263 5.01 1.15 -14.05
CA SER A 263 3.88 1.70 -14.80
C SER A 263 2.90 0.61 -15.28
N LYS A 264 3.40 -0.58 -15.63
CA LYS A 264 2.56 -1.73 -16.02
C LYS A 264 1.84 -2.35 -14.84
N ILE A 265 2.44 -2.31 -13.65
CA ILE A 265 1.79 -2.73 -12.40
C ILE A 265 0.62 -1.80 -12.08
N HIS A 266 0.78 -0.49 -12.25
CA HIS A 266 -0.33 0.46 -12.05
C HIS A 266 -1.47 0.26 -13.06
N GLN A 267 -1.14 -0.09 -14.31
CA GLN A 267 -2.14 -0.47 -15.32
C GLN A 267 -2.86 -1.77 -14.94
N ASN A 268 -2.13 -2.75 -14.41
CA ASN A 268 -2.72 -4.00 -13.93
C ASN A 268 -3.69 -3.75 -12.77
N ILE A 269 -3.36 -2.86 -11.81
CA ILE A 269 -4.27 -2.52 -10.70
C ILE A 269 -5.56 -1.91 -11.25
N THR A 270 -5.45 -1.00 -12.21
CA THR A 270 -6.62 -0.41 -12.87
C THR A 270 -7.48 -1.47 -13.58
N THR A 271 -6.83 -2.52 -14.10
CA THR A 271 -7.50 -3.62 -14.80
C THR A 271 -8.16 -4.61 -13.84
N ALA A 272 -7.52 -4.90 -12.70
CA ALA A 272 -8.01 -5.81 -11.66
C ALA A 272 -9.39 -5.45 -11.14
N LEU A 273 -9.69 -4.16 -11.13
CA LEU A 273 -10.92 -3.57 -10.61
C LEU A 273 -12.10 -3.62 -11.56
N LYS A 274 -11.88 -4.03 -12.81
CA LYS A 274 -12.97 -4.15 -13.78
C LYS A 274 -13.83 -5.34 -13.35
N ARG A 275 -15.15 -5.17 -13.45
CA ARG A 275 -16.08 -6.27 -13.22
C ARG A 275 -15.69 -7.45 -14.11
N ASP A 276 -15.61 -8.63 -13.51
CA ASP A 276 -15.25 -9.87 -14.19
C ASP A 276 -13.82 -9.87 -14.79
N ALA A 277 -12.89 -9.11 -14.19
CA ALA A 277 -11.51 -9.00 -14.67
C ALA A 277 -10.80 -10.35 -14.77
N VAL A 278 -11.03 -11.25 -13.81
CA VAL A 278 -10.41 -12.58 -13.78
C VAL A 278 -10.73 -13.41 -15.03
N ASN A 279 -11.92 -13.27 -15.60
CA ASN A 279 -12.35 -14.04 -16.78
C ASN A 279 -12.19 -13.27 -18.11
N ARG A 280 -12.23 -11.93 -18.08
CA ARG A 280 -12.34 -11.11 -19.31
C ARG A 280 -11.14 -10.22 -19.60
N CYS A 281 -10.33 -9.90 -18.59
CA CYS A 281 -9.24 -8.96 -18.76
C CYS A 281 -7.90 -9.67 -18.95
N LYS A 282 -6.95 -8.94 -19.52
CA LYS A 282 -5.56 -9.39 -19.65
C LYS A 282 -4.69 -8.50 -18.80
N PHE A 283 -3.67 -9.09 -18.19
CA PHE A 283 -2.72 -8.41 -17.34
C PHE A 283 -1.35 -8.45 -18.00
N TRP A 284 -0.57 -7.38 -17.79
CA TRP A 284 0.85 -7.39 -18.10
C TRP A 284 1.53 -8.40 -17.20
N PHE A 285 2.16 -9.40 -17.82
CA PHE A 285 2.89 -10.43 -17.13
C PHE A 285 4.19 -10.68 -17.88
N ARG A 286 5.23 -11.06 -17.14
CA ARG A 286 6.52 -11.34 -17.74
C ARG A 286 6.43 -12.65 -18.53
N LYS A 287 6.83 -12.60 -19.81
CA LYS A 287 6.73 -13.76 -20.71
C LYS A 287 7.71 -14.87 -20.35
N ASP A 288 8.92 -14.48 -19.95
CA ASP A 288 9.99 -15.40 -19.59
C ASP A 288 10.43 -15.16 -18.15
N ILE A 289 10.06 -16.09 -17.28
CA ILE A 289 10.35 -16.03 -15.84
C ILE A 289 11.51 -16.94 -15.43
N PHE A 290 12.08 -17.70 -16.38
CA PHE A 290 13.08 -18.72 -16.11
C PHE A 290 14.47 -18.37 -16.65
N THR A 291 14.56 -17.73 -17.82
CA THR A 291 15.87 -17.51 -18.46
C THR A 291 16.64 -16.33 -17.88
N GLN A 292 15.93 -15.32 -17.41
CA GLN A 292 16.52 -14.18 -16.72
C GLN A 292 16.45 -14.43 -15.22
N ASN A 293 17.56 -14.87 -14.64
CA ASN A 293 17.65 -15.09 -13.20
C ASN A 293 17.29 -13.82 -12.43
N THR A 294 16.60 -13.98 -11.30
CA THR A 294 16.46 -12.90 -10.32
C THR A 294 17.86 -12.42 -9.94
N PRO A 295 18.17 -11.13 -10.15
CA PRO A 295 19.49 -10.62 -9.84
C PRO A 295 19.77 -10.87 -8.35
N GLN A 296 20.88 -11.54 -8.05
CA GLN A 296 21.30 -11.67 -6.66
C GLN A 296 21.67 -10.29 -6.14
N ILE A 297 21.19 -10.04 -4.93
CA ILE A 297 21.32 -8.74 -4.30
C ILE A 297 22.64 -8.70 -3.55
N ASN A 298 23.60 -7.96 -4.11
CA ASN A 298 24.67 -7.33 -3.36
C ASN A 298 24.24 -5.88 -3.05
N CYS A 299 23.13 -5.70 -2.32
CA CYS A 299 22.54 -4.36 -2.12
C CYS A 299 23.39 -3.48 -1.22
N PHE A 300 24.22 -4.04 -0.36
CA PHE A 300 25.21 -3.28 0.38
C PHE A 300 26.55 -3.54 -0.29
N LYS A 301 27.29 -2.49 -0.64
CA LYS A 301 28.72 -2.63 -0.93
C LYS A 301 29.29 -3.47 0.21
N GLU A 302 29.95 -4.58 -0.09
CA GLU A 302 30.64 -5.39 0.91
C GLU A 302 31.67 -4.50 1.63
N ASN A 303 31.28 -3.84 2.72
CA ASN A 303 32.23 -3.35 3.69
C ASN A 303 32.67 -4.58 4.50
N ARG A 304 33.61 -5.35 3.93
CA ARG A 304 34.30 -6.46 4.61
C ARG A 304 35.09 -6.03 5.85
N ASN A 305 34.93 -4.82 6.36
CA ASN A 305 35.66 -4.28 7.49
C ASN A 305 34.70 -3.49 8.40
N ARG A 306 33.93 -4.20 9.22
CA ARG A 306 33.41 -3.76 10.54
C ARG A 306 32.58 -4.90 11.12
N TYR A 307 33.27 -5.89 11.68
CA TYR A 307 33.09 -6.48 13.00
C TYR A 307 34.36 -7.29 13.29
#